data_AF-A0A0S4J5A8-F1
#
_entry.id   AF-A0A0S4J5A8-F1
#
_cell.length_a   1.000
_cell.length_b   1.000
_cell.length_c   1.000
_cell.angle_alpha   90.00
_cell.angle_beta   90.00
_cell.angle_gamma   90.00
#
_symmetry.space_group_name_H-M   'P 1'
#
loop_
_entity.id
_entity.type
_entity.pdbx_description
1 polymer ?
#
loop_
_entity_poly.entity_id
_entity_poly.type
_entity_poly.pdbx_seq_one_letter_code
_entity_poly.pdbx_strand_id
1 'polypeptide(L)'
;MLELFRPSTPLPQLINGSLGFYVEDDTIHRHYPPSMEFPLDLQHFNQFPEFEIPFNVSACRYLYLDLGTNQGRQLRKLYYGIARRAKWSKLFAMFFHRSPSWRRRHVCAIGAEPDPNHTPALVELQADLIRRNISAHILRNPIWVNNDVLTFHSIYDPNNTHDASTLSSTNYTVYDHVTKKRTSDVNVTKMQLRGFRLATLLSQLDPDATVLMKLDIEGAEHRVIADLVLGGTICRVNVFGVESHPHLMADDVHVFSNPKQLNWYLKEYAGSRCNKTWVRTVDDEL
;
A
#
# COMPACT_ATOMS: atom_id res chain seq x y z
N MET A 1 52.06 -47.75 -47.33
CA MET A 1 51.98 -46.32 -47.64
C MET A 1 52.25 -45.58 -46.33
N LEU A 2 53.54 -45.22 -46.14
CA LEU A 2 54.20 -44.29 -45.17
C LEU A 2 53.65 -44.23 -43.73
N GLU A 3 54.32 -44.78 -42.69
CA GLU A 3 55.51 -44.23 -41.95
C GLU A 3 55.31 -42.79 -41.45
N LEU A 4 55.71 -42.31 -40.27
CA LEU A 4 56.39 -42.76 -39.05
C LEU A 4 56.44 -41.50 -38.12
N PHE A 5 56.94 -41.68 -36.89
CA PHE A 5 57.59 -40.67 -36.01
C PHE A 5 56.76 -39.72 -35.10
N ARG A 6 56.82 -40.02 -33.78
CA ARG A 6 56.93 -39.02 -32.69
C ARG A 6 58.38 -38.48 -32.67
N PRO A 7 58.64 -37.25 -32.16
CA PRO A 7 59.24 -37.10 -30.81
C PRO A 7 58.86 -35.76 -30.09
N SER A 8 58.71 -35.71 -28.75
CA SER A 8 59.66 -35.25 -27.69
C SER A 8 59.59 -33.76 -27.23
N THR A 9 59.15 -33.55 -25.96
CA THR A 9 59.65 -32.60 -24.90
C THR A 9 59.69 -31.06 -25.13
N PRO A 10 59.94 -30.20 -24.10
CA PRO A 10 59.24 -29.95 -22.82
C PRO A 10 58.94 -28.44 -22.53
N LEU A 11 58.18 -28.17 -21.44
CA LEU A 11 58.03 -26.96 -20.57
C LEU A 11 58.44 -25.52 -21.02
N PRO A 12 57.73 -24.50 -20.50
CA PRO A 12 58.41 -23.50 -19.66
C PRO A 12 57.92 -23.43 -18.21
N GLN A 13 58.85 -22.99 -17.38
CA GLN A 13 58.83 -22.91 -15.92
C GLN A 13 58.04 -21.71 -15.37
N LEU A 14 57.46 -21.94 -14.18
CA LEU A 14 57.42 -21.10 -12.96
C LEU A 14 57.38 -19.58 -13.10
N ILE A 15 56.31 -18.98 -12.54
CA ILE A 15 56.48 -17.85 -11.61
C ILE A 15 55.71 -18.15 -10.32
N ASN A 16 56.44 -18.02 -9.22
CA ASN A 16 56.06 -18.14 -7.82
C ASN A 16 54.84 -17.30 -7.42
N GLY A 17 54.06 -17.82 -6.48
CA GLY A 17 53.07 -17.02 -5.74
C GLY A 17 52.29 -17.85 -4.73
N SER A 18 52.98 -18.25 -3.65
CA SER A 18 52.46 -18.60 -2.32
C SER A 18 51.05 -19.20 -2.19
N LEU A 19 51.01 -20.45 -1.71
CA LEU A 19 49.90 -21.01 -0.93
C LEU A 19 49.42 -20.01 0.12
N GLY A 20 48.16 -19.61 0.00
CA GLY A 20 47.33 -19.17 1.11
C GLY A 20 46.07 -20.01 1.09
N PHE A 21 46.04 -21.08 1.88
CA PHE A 21 44.78 -21.74 2.24
C PHE A 21 44.05 -20.80 3.21
N TYR A 22 42.97 -20.19 2.76
CA TYR A 22 41.92 -19.67 3.64
C TYR A 22 40.65 -20.48 3.34
N VAL A 23 40.30 -21.32 4.31
CA VAL A 23 38.94 -21.78 4.51
C VAL A 23 38.32 -20.78 5.47
N GLU A 24 37.42 -19.92 5.00
CA GLU A 24 36.57 -19.13 5.87
C GLU A 24 35.21 -18.88 5.19
N ASP A 25 34.22 -19.59 5.73
CA ASP A 25 32.81 -19.26 5.94
C ASP A 25 31.92 -18.86 4.75
N ASP A 26 31.03 -19.80 4.39
CA ASP A 26 29.82 -19.58 3.58
C ASP A 26 28.80 -18.74 4.37
N THR A 27 28.99 -17.42 4.41
CA THR A 27 27.90 -16.47 4.68
C THR A 27 27.92 -15.33 3.67
N ILE A 28 27.50 -15.64 2.43
CA ILE A 28 27.08 -14.62 1.47
C ILE A 28 25.72 -14.07 1.93
N HIS A 29 25.72 -13.22 2.95
CA HIS A 29 24.67 -12.21 3.09
C HIS A 29 24.94 -11.14 2.03
N ARG A 30 24.40 -11.34 0.82
CA ARG A 30 24.26 -10.24 -0.14
C ARG A 30 23.28 -9.21 0.46
N HIS A 31 23.82 -8.26 1.22
CA HIS A 31 23.18 -6.98 1.45
C HIS A 31 23.21 -6.22 0.13
N TYR A 32 22.18 -6.43 -0.69
CA TYR A 32 21.83 -5.43 -1.70
C TYR A 32 21.40 -4.15 -0.96
N PRO A 33 21.86 -2.97 -1.37
CA PRO A 33 21.30 -1.73 -0.85
C PRO A 33 19.78 -1.73 -1.11
N PRO A 34 18.94 -1.26 -0.16
CA PRO A 34 17.47 -1.28 -0.28
C PRO A 34 16.94 -0.63 -1.58
N SER A 35 17.72 0.25 -2.20
CA SER A 35 17.36 1.01 -3.39
C SER A 35 17.46 0.24 -4.71
N MET A 36 18.04 -0.96 -4.77
CA MET A 36 18.09 -1.75 -6.04
C MET A 36 16.96 -2.77 -6.18
N GLU A 37 16.00 -2.80 -5.25
CA GLU A 37 14.95 -3.84 -5.23
C GLU A 37 13.76 -3.55 -6.17
N PHE A 38 13.55 -2.28 -6.52
CA PHE A 38 12.38 -1.83 -7.28
C PHE A 38 12.75 -1.02 -8.54
N PRO A 39 11.88 -0.98 -9.55
CA PRO A 39 12.01 -0.10 -10.72
C PRO A 39 12.35 1.35 -10.37
N LEU A 40 13.17 2.00 -11.21
CA LEU A 40 13.66 3.37 -10.97
C LEU A 40 12.55 4.41 -10.82
N ASP A 41 11.44 4.24 -11.53
CA ASP A 41 10.26 5.10 -11.45
C ASP A 41 9.57 5.03 -10.07
N LEU A 42 9.80 3.95 -9.31
CA LEU A 42 9.31 3.82 -7.94
C LEU A 42 10.23 4.45 -6.89
N GLN A 43 11.46 4.82 -7.24
CA GLN A 43 12.47 5.27 -6.26
C GLN A 43 12.44 6.77 -5.97
N HIS A 44 11.93 7.61 -6.89
CA HIS A 44 12.08 9.07 -6.81
C HIS A 44 10.76 9.86 -6.87
N PHE A 45 9.63 9.18 -6.77
CA PHE A 45 8.34 9.70 -7.21
C PHE A 45 7.39 9.97 -6.04
N ASN A 46 7.47 11.18 -5.49
CA ASN A 46 6.44 11.87 -4.66
C ASN A 46 6.94 13.28 -4.30
N GLN A 47 7.39 14.03 -5.30
CA GLN A 47 8.00 15.36 -5.11
C GLN A 47 6.97 16.50 -5.15
N PHE A 48 5.68 16.18 -5.19
CA PHE A 48 4.62 17.17 -5.25
C PHE A 48 4.33 17.70 -3.83
N PRO A 49 4.21 19.02 -3.63
CA PRO A 49 3.94 19.60 -2.31
C PRO A 49 2.69 19.04 -1.63
N GLU A 50 1.65 18.72 -2.40
CA GLU A 50 0.42 18.10 -1.89
C GLU A 50 0.61 16.70 -1.30
N PHE A 51 1.76 16.06 -1.52
CA PHE A 51 2.13 14.75 -0.99
C PHE A 51 3.11 14.81 0.17
N GLU A 52 3.43 16.01 0.67
CA GLU A 52 4.38 16.18 1.76
C GLU A 52 3.83 15.54 3.05
N ILE A 53 4.54 14.50 3.52
CA ILE A 53 4.26 13.85 4.79
C ILE A 53 5.20 14.45 5.84
N PRO A 54 4.70 15.04 6.93
CA PRO A 54 5.50 15.82 7.87
C PRO A 54 6.34 14.96 8.84
N PHE A 55 6.61 13.71 8.48
CA PHE A 55 7.45 12.79 9.24
C PHE A 55 8.17 11.82 8.29
N ASN A 56 9.32 11.31 8.73
CA ASN A 56 10.09 10.37 7.92
C ASN A 56 9.43 8.98 7.91
N VAL A 57 8.71 8.65 6.83
CA VAL A 57 8.01 7.37 6.68
C VAL A 57 8.98 6.19 6.64
N SER A 58 10.18 6.35 6.07
CA SER A 58 11.19 5.29 6.02
C SER A 58 11.67 4.85 7.42
N ALA A 59 11.53 5.71 8.43
CA ALA A 59 11.89 5.40 9.82
C ALA A 59 10.74 4.71 10.61
N CYS A 60 9.57 4.54 10.00
CA CYS A 60 8.40 3.96 10.66
C CYS A 60 8.50 2.43 10.73
N ARG A 61 8.88 1.89 11.90
CA ARG A 61 8.88 0.43 12.13
C ARG A 61 7.48 -0.20 12.07
N TYR A 62 6.45 0.56 12.46
CA TYR A 62 5.06 0.15 12.37
C TYR A 62 4.28 1.20 11.59
N LEU A 63 3.61 0.79 10.52
CA LEU A 63 2.88 1.69 9.63
C LEU A 63 1.47 1.16 9.36
N TYR A 64 0.48 2.03 9.53
CA TYR A 64 -0.88 1.79 9.08
C TYR A 64 -1.22 2.67 7.88
N LEU A 65 -1.70 2.07 6.81
CA LEU A 65 -2.19 2.75 5.61
C LEU A 65 -3.71 2.61 5.56
N ASP A 66 -4.42 3.73 5.63
CA ASP A 66 -5.89 3.80 5.67
C ASP A 66 -6.42 4.48 4.41
N LEU A 67 -6.59 3.70 3.34
CA LEU A 67 -6.88 4.21 2.01
C LEU A 67 -8.39 4.15 1.79
N GLY A 68 -9.02 5.32 1.65
CA GLY A 68 -10.46 5.48 1.83
C GLY A 68 -10.81 5.57 3.31
N THR A 69 -10.16 6.51 4.01
CA THR A 69 -10.33 6.64 5.47
C THR A 69 -11.74 7.15 5.86
N ASN A 70 -12.51 7.66 4.89
CA ASN A 70 -13.84 8.24 5.08
C ASN A 70 -13.75 9.29 6.20
N GLN A 71 -14.54 9.21 7.28
CA GLN A 71 -14.45 10.15 8.42
C GLN A 71 -13.30 9.86 9.41
N GLY A 72 -12.31 9.05 9.03
CA GLY A 72 -11.15 8.74 9.87
C GLY A 72 -11.39 7.59 10.85
N ARG A 73 -12.36 6.71 10.57
CA ARG A 73 -12.85 5.71 11.53
C ARG A 73 -11.75 4.75 11.98
N GLN A 74 -10.90 4.27 11.07
CA GLN A 74 -9.85 3.31 11.43
C GLN A 74 -8.70 3.98 12.18
N LEU A 75 -8.32 5.21 11.82
CA LEU A 75 -7.37 6.00 12.60
C LEU A 75 -7.84 6.20 14.05
N ARG A 76 -9.15 6.43 14.24
CA ARG A 76 -9.73 6.55 15.59
C ARG A 76 -9.69 5.21 16.35
N LYS A 77 -10.01 4.10 15.70
CA LYS A 77 -9.86 2.73 16.26
C LYS A 77 -8.38 2.46 16.64
N LEU A 78 -7.44 2.86 15.80
CA LEU A 78 -6.00 2.71 16.00
C LEU A 78 -5.51 3.48 17.23
N TYR A 79 -5.73 4.80 17.28
CA TYR A 79 -5.08 5.67 18.27
C TYR A 79 -5.88 5.92 19.54
N TYR A 80 -7.22 5.90 19.46
CA TYR A 80 -8.09 6.12 20.62
C TYR A 80 -8.65 4.80 21.19
N GLY A 81 -8.56 3.70 20.44
CA GLY A 81 -9.01 2.39 20.90
C GLY A 81 -10.53 2.26 20.99
N ILE A 82 -11.27 3.03 20.20
CA ILE A 82 -12.72 2.87 20.05
C ILE A 82 -13.05 1.56 19.31
N ALA A 83 -14.30 1.10 19.41
CA ALA A 83 -14.79 -0.12 18.73
C ALA A 83 -13.83 -1.32 18.85
N ARG A 84 -13.44 -1.66 20.10
CA ARG A 84 -12.41 -2.70 20.39
C ARG A 84 -12.75 -4.10 19.87
N ARG A 85 -14.02 -4.36 19.57
CA ARG A 85 -14.50 -5.65 19.03
C ARG A 85 -14.35 -5.76 17.52
N ALA A 86 -14.17 -4.63 16.83
CA ALA A 86 -14.03 -4.58 15.39
C ALA A 86 -12.83 -5.36 14.90
N LYS A 87 -12.94 -5.91 13.67
CA LYS A 87 -11.89 -6.74 13.06
C LYS A 87 -10.54 -6.00 13.02
N TRP A 88 -10.54 -4.75 12.56
CA TRP A 88 -9.33 -3.91 12.52
C TRP A 88 -8.73 -3.65 13.90
N SER A 89 -9.54 -3.40 14.94
CA SER A 89 -9.05 -3.24 16.31
C SER A 89 -8.28 -4.47 16.81
N LYS A 90 -8.71 -5.68 16.41
CA LYS A 90 -8.02 -6.93 16.71
C LYS A 90 -6.70 -7.05 15.95
N LEU A 91 -6.67 -6.64 14.68
CA LEU A 91 -5.43 -6.62 13.88
C LEU A 91 -4.41 -5.65 14.47
N PHE A 92 -4.80 -4.43 14.85
CA PHE A 92 -3.91 -3.48 15.52
C PHE A 92 -3.35 -4.02 16.84
N ALA A 93 -4.17 -4.76 17.58
CA ALA A 93 -3.74 -5.41 18.82
C ALA A 93 -2.74 -6.55 18.57
N MET A 94 -2.90 -7.29 17.47
CA MET A 94 -2.08 -8.45 17.10
C MET A 94 -0.75 -8.07 16.47
N PHE A 95 -0.74 -7.13 15.52
CA PHE A 95 0.45 -6.80 14.72
C PHE A 95 1.23 -5.60 15.26
N PHE A 96 0.58 -4.70 16.00
CA PHE A 96 1.26 -3.56 16.62
C PHE A 96 1.33 -3.76 18.13
N HIS A 97 0.26 -3.39 18.85
CA HIS A 97 0.19 -3.49 20.29
C HIS A 97 -1.25 -3.32 20.78
N ARG A 98 -1.61 -3.95 21.91
CA ARG A 98 -2.96 -3.87 22.51
C ARG A 98 -3.30 -2.48 23.06
N SER A 99 -2.29 -1.71 23.47
CA SER A 99 -2.47 -0.40 24.09
C SER A 99 -2.51 0.74 23.05
N PRO A 100 -3.61 1.52 22.98
CA PRO A 100 -3.66 2.72 22.13
C PRO A 100 -2.61 3.77 22.48
N SER A 101 -2.24 3.90 23.77
CA SER A 101 -1.18 4.85 24.17
C SER A 101 0.19 4.45 23.67
N TRP A 102 0.47 3.14 23.57
CA TRP A 102 1.68 2.66 22.92
C TRP A 102 1.64 2.93 21.43
N ARG A 103 0.52 2.64 20.75
CA ARG A 103 0.38 2.84 19.29
C ARG A 103 0.56 4.31 18.90
N ARG A 104 0.04 5.25 19.69
CA ARG A 104 0.25 6.70 19.49
C ARG A 104 1.72 7.13 19.43
N ARG A 105 2.63 6.38 20.08
CA ARG A 105 4.07 6.72 20.14
C ARG A 105 4.93 5.97 19.12
N HIS A 106 4.46 4.85 18.59
CA HIS A 106 5.31 3.93 17.82
C HIS A 106 4.74 3.55 16.45
N VAL A 107 3.46 3.83 16.20
CA VAL A 107 2.81 3.50 14.93
C VAL A 107 2.60 4.79 14.15
N CYS A 108 3.22 4.86 12.97
CA CYS A 108 2.90 5.88 11.99
C CYS A 108 1.61 5.52 11.26
N ALA A 109 0.88 6.53 10.77
CA ALA A 109 -0.26 6.27 9.90
C ALA A 109 -0.36 7.27 8.74
N ILE A 110 -0.79 6.78 7.59
CA ILE A 110 -1.15 7.61 6.45
C ILE A 110 -2.58 7.25 6.06
N GLY A 111 -3.48 8.22 6.19
CA GLY A 111 -4.84 8.13 5.66
C GLY A 111 -4.92 8.82 4.30
N ALA A 112 -5.83 8.37 3.44
CA ALA A 112 -6.16 9.09 2.21
C ALA A 112 -7.68 9.11 2.04
N GLU A 113 -8.23 10.31 1.83
CA GLU A 113 -9.65 10.52 1.56
C GLU A 113 -9.84 11.78 0.70
N PRO A 114 -10.09 11.62 -0.61
CA PRO A 114 -10.33 12.72 -1.52
C PRO A 114 -11.73 13.34 -1.43
N ASP A 115 -12.72 12.67 -0.81
CA ASP A 115 -14.08 13.20 -0.78
C ASP A 115 -14.18 14.49 0.09
N PRO A 116 -14.56 15.65 -0.49
CA PRO A 116 -14.74 16.89 0.23
C PRO A 116 -15.79 16.80 1.34
N ASN A 117 -16.78 15.90 1.23
CA ASN A 117 -17.79 15.70 2.27
C ASN A 117 -17.17 15.28 3.61
N HIS A 118 -16.06 14.56 3.58
CA HIS A 118 -15.35 14.12 4.78
C HIS A 118 -14.28 15.12 5.24
N THR A 119 -14.04 16.20 4.48
CA THR A 119 -13.01 17.19 4.80
C THR A 119 -13.16 17.81 6.18
N PRO A 120 -14.34 18.30 6.61
CA PRO A 120 -14.49 18.91 7.94
C PRO A 120 -14.07 17.97 9.07
N ALA A 121 -14.58 16.74 9.09
CA ALA A 121 -14.28 15.75 10.12
C ALA A 121 -12.79 15.34 10.14
N LEU A 122 -12.19 15.23 8.95
CA LEU A 122 -10.79 14.85 8.81
C LEU A 122 -9.82 16.00 9.11
N VAL A 123 -10.20 17.27 8.88
CA VAL A 123 -9.42 18.45 9.31
C VAL A 123 -9.35 18.49 10.83
N GLU A 124 -10.49 18.28 11.49
CA GLU A 124 -10.54 18.19 12.96
C GLU A 124 -9.69 17.02 13.48
N LEU A 125 -9.78 15.85 12.85
CA LEU A 125 -8.96 14.68 13.20
C LEU A 125 -7.46 14.98 13.03
N GLN A 126 -7.04 15.54 11.89
CA GLN A 126 -5.64 15.88 11.63
C GLN A 126 -5.12 16.86 12.69
N ALA A 127 -5.90 17.87 13.05
CA ALA A 127 -5.54 18.84 14.08
C ALA A 127 -5.37 18.18 15.47
N ASP A 128 -6.23 17.24 15.84
CA ASP A 128 -6.09 16.49 17.10
C ASP A 128 -4.88 15.54 17.10
N LEU A 129 -4.60 14.87 15.98
CA LEU A 129 -3.42 14.01 15.81
C LEU A 129 -2.12 14.83 15.98
N ILE A 130 -2.05 16.00 15.34
CA ILE A 130 -0.92 16.95 15.46
C ILE A 130 -0.77 17.44 16.90
N ARG A 131 -1.87 17.89 17.54
CA ARG A 131 -1.85 18.39 18.92
C ARG A 131 -1.33 17.35 19.91
N ARG A 132 -1.50 16.06 19.60
CA ARG A 132 -1.05 14.92 20.41
C ARG A 132 0.33 14.41 20.03
N ASN A 133 1.01 15.05 19.08
CA ASN A 133 2.30 14.64 18.53
C ASN A 133 2.28 13.19 18.03
N ILE A 134 1.22 12.81 17.31
CA ILE A 134 1.11 11.49 16.69
C ILE A 134 1.60 11.61 15.24
N SER A 135 2.50 10.70 14.84
CA SER A 135 3.02 10.61 13.46
C SER A 135 1.96 10.07 12.50
N ALA A 136 0.95 10.89 12.22
CA ALA A 136 -0.13 10.55 11.32
C ALA A 136 -0.48 11.71 10.38
N HIS A 137 -0.72 11.40 9.11
CA HIS A 137 -1.07 12.38 8.10
C HIS A 137 -2.21 11.88 7.22
N ILE A 138 -3.16 12.76 6.90
CA ILE A 138 -4.33 12.47 6.08
C ILE A 138 -4.20 13.25 4.77
N LEU A 139 -3.90 12.53 3.69
CA LEU A 139 -3.86 13.05 2.33
C LEU A 139 -5.29 13.30 1.82
N ARG A 140 -5.44 14.35 0.99
CA ARG A 140 -6.70 14.72 0.31
C ARG A 140 -6.72 14.30 -1.15
N ASN A 141 -5.87 13.34 -1.48
CA ASN A 141 -5.61 12.90 -2.82
C ASN A 141 -6.15 11.48 -2.99
N PRO A 142 -6.74 11.16 -4.16
CA PRO A 142 -7.13 9.80 -4.44
C PRO A 142 -5.89 8.92 -4.55
N ILE A 143 -5.97 7.69 -4.05
CA ILE A 143 -4.94 6.69 -4.29
C ILE A 143 -5.07 6.19 -5.73
N TRP A 144 -3.97 6.16 -6.46
CA TRP A 144 -3.97 5.81 -7.88
C TRP A 144 -2.70 5.08 -8.32
N VAL A 145 -2.62 4.74 -9.61
CA VAL A 145 -1.48 4.03 -10.21
C VAL A 145 -0.38 4.97 -10.69
N ASN A 146 -0.64 6.27 -10.75
CA ASN A 146 0.31 7.31 -11.12
C ASN A 146 -0.08 8.67 -10.51
N ASN A 147 0.72 9.70 -10.77
CA ASN A 147 0.50 11.06 -10.26
C ASN A 147 -0.18 11.98 -11.30
N ASP A 148 -0.97 11.40 -12.20
CA ASP A 148 -1.79 12.17 -13.13
C ASP A 148 -2.91 12.91 -12.40
N VAL A 149 -3.45 13.92 -13.07
CA VAL A 149 -4.62 14.66 -12.60
C VAL A 149 -5.87 13.91 -13.08
N LEU A 150 -6.67 13.46 -12.13
CA LEU A 150 -7.89 12.69 -12.35
C LEU A 150 -9.10 13.59 -12.14
N THR A 151 -10.19 13.27 -12.84
CA THR A 151 -11.51 13.81 -12.51
C THR A 151 -12.14 12.93 -11.44
N PHE A 152 -12.30 13.47 -10.24
CA PHE A 152 -12.95 12.82 -9.12
C PHE A 152 -14.39 13.32 -8.99
N HIS A 153 -15.32 12.40 -8.79
CA HIS A 153 -16.74 12.67 -8.66
C HIS A 153 -17.16 12.44 -7.21
N SER A 154 -17.49 13.52 -6.51
CA SER A 154 -18.07 13.46 -5.16
C SER A 154 -19.54 13.81 -5.22
N ILE A 155 -20.36 13.10 -4.46
CA ILE A 155 -21.79 13.34 -4.42
C ILE A 155 -22.08 14.10 -3.14
N TYR A 156 -22.42 15.38 -3.28
CA TYR A 156 -22.73 16.21 -2.14
C TYR A 156 -24.12 15.84 -1.63
N ASP A 157 -24.17 15.22 -0.46
CA ASP A 157 -25.41 14.95 0.24
C ASP A 157 -25.45 15.64 1.61
N PRO A 158 -26.14 16.79 1.72
CA PRO A 158 -26.23 17.52 2.98
C PRO A 158 -27.00 16.75 4.07
N ASN A 159 -27.77 15.72 3.70
CA ASN A 159 -28.56 14.90 4.61
C ASN A 159 -27.90 13.55 4.92
N ASN A 160 -26.71 13.26 4.39
CA ASN A 160 -26.04 11.95 4.49
C ASN A 160 -26.96 10.77 4.13
N THR A 161 -27.87 10.97 3.17
CA THR A 161 -28.72 9.90 2.64
C THR A 161 -27.98 9.05 1.59
N HIS A 162 -26.88 9.56 1.04
CA HIS A 162 -26.01 8.94 0.06
C HIS A 162 -24.56 9.20 0.50
N ASP A 163 -23.81 8.13 0.78
CA ASP A 163 -22.35 8.19 0.91
C ASP A 163 -21.78 7.54 -0.34
N ALA A 164 -21.27 8.35 -1.28
CA ALA A 164 -20.59 7.83 -2.46
C ALA A 164 -19.70 8.88 -3.12
N SER A 165 -18.46 8.51 -3.35
CA SER A 165 -17.57 9.19 -4.27
C SER A 165 -16.92 8.16 -5.18
N THR A 166 -16.49 8.54 -6.38
CA THR A 166 -15.89 7.57 -7.31
C THR A 166 -15.00 8.25 -8.35
N LEU A 167 -14.09 7.45 -8.91
CA LEU A 167 -13.31 7.78 -10.10
C LEU A 167 -13.96 7.29 -11.40
N SER A 168 -15.09 6.56 -11.32
CA SER A 168 -15.85 6.14 -12.49
C SER A 168 -16.39 7.36 -13.24
N SER A 169 -16.47 7.28 -14.58
CA SER A 169 -16.90 8.39 -15.45
C SER A 169 -18.32 8.24 -16.00
N THR A 170 -19.00 7.10 -15.79
CA THR A 170 -20.27 6.75 -16.44
C THR A 170 -21.36 6.31 -15.45
N ASN A 171 -22.62 6.67 -15.75
CA ASN A 171 -23.87 6.24 -15.09
C ASN A 171 -23.79 6.06 -13.56
N TYR A 172 -23.59 7.16 -12.83
CA TYR A 172 -23.59 7.17 -11.37
C TYR A 172 -24.97 6.78 -10.84
N THR A 173 -25.01 5.71 -10.07
CA THR A 173 -26.14 5.41 -9.21
C THR A 173 -25.64 5.20 -7.80
N VAL A 174 -26.12 6.01 -6.88
CA VAL A 174 -25.76 5.94 -5.47
C VAL A 174 -26.81 5.21 -4.68
N TYR A 175 -26.38 4.52 -3.64
CA TYR A 175 -27.31 3.92 -2.71
C TYR A 175 -27.89 4.98 -1.78
N ASP A 176 -29.20 5.17 -1.84
CA ASP A 176 -29.95 5.97 -0.89
C ASP A 176 -30.24 5.12 0.35
N HIS A 177 -29.65 5.47 1.48
CA HIS A 177 -29.81 4.78 2.77
C HIS A 177 -31.21 4.97 3.37
N VAL A 178 -31.96 5.99 2.95
CA VAL A 178 -33.35 6.25 3.38
C VAL A 178 -34.32 5.41 2.57
N THR A 179 -34.26 5.50 1.24
CA THR A 179 -35.18 4.76 0.37
C THR A 179 -34.74 3.32 0.11
N LYS A 180 -33.50 2.96 0.50
CA LYS A 180 -32.85 1.67 0.27
C LYS A 180 -32.78 1.28 -1.21
N LYS A 181 -32.67 2.27 -2.09
CA LYS A 181 -32.66 2.09 -3.54
C LYS A 181 -31.48 2.82 -4.15
N ARG A 182 -31.03 2.39 -5.32
CA ARG A 182 -30.06 3.16 -6.09
C ARG A 182 -30.77 4.28 -6.85
N THR A 183 -30.24 5.50 -6.78
CA THR A 183 -30.75 6.67 -7.51
C THR A 183 -29.64 7.33 -8.32
N SER A 184 -29.99 7.89 -9.48
CA SER A 184 -29.11 8.73 -10.29
C SER A 184 -29.40 10.23 -10.13
N ASP A 185 -30.45 10.59 -9.38
CA ASP A 185 -30.85 11.97 -9.14
C ASP A 185 -30.04 12.57 -7.98
N VAL A 186 -28.78 12.87 -8.26
CA VAL A 186 -27.83 13.38 -7.25
C VAL A 186 -26.95 14.48 -7.80
N ASN A 187 -26.62 15.42 -6.92
CA ASN A 187 -25.71 16.51 -7.22
C ASN A 187 -24.26 16.03 -7.16
N VAL A 188 -23.65 15.86 -8.33
CA VAL A 188 -22.24 15.46 -8.47
C VAL A 188 -21.35 16.69 -8.56
N THR A 189 -20.42 16.83 -7.64
CA THR A 189 -19.29 17.76 -7.74
C THR A 189 -18.12 17.06 -8.42
N LYS A 190 -17.58 17.70 -9.46
CA LYS A 190 -16.38 17.23 -10.17
C LYS A 190 -15.17 18.01 -9.69
N MET A 191 -14.09 17.33 -9.38
CA MET A 191 -12.83 17.95 -8.97
C MET A 191 -11.67 17.36 -9.75
N GLN A 192 -10.66 18.18 -10.03
CA GLN A 192 -9.40 17.71 -10.60
C GLN A 192 -8.41 17.49 -9.47
N LEU A 193 -8.09 16.23 -9.18
CA LEU A 193 -7.21 15.85 -8.08
C LEU A 193 -6.03 15.03 -8.61
N ARG A 194 -4.83 15.32 -8.10
CA ARG A 194 -3.65 14.51 -8.43
C ARG A 194 -3.72 13.18 -7.70
N GLY A 195 -3.58 12.08 -8.44
CA GLY A 195 -3.45 10.74 -7.86
C GLY A 195 -2.18 10.60 -7.04
N PHE A 196 -2.25 9.91 -5.91
CA PHE A 196 -1.08 9.53 -5.12
C PHE A 196 -0.72 8.08 -5.46
N ARG A 197 0.44 7.87 -6.12
CA ARG A 197 0.92 6.53 -6.45
C ARG A 197 1.44 5.82 -5.21
N LEU A 198 0.67 4.88 -4.68
CA LEU A 198 1.01 4.20 -3.44
C LEU A 198 2.30 3.34 -3.51
N ALA A 199 2.58 2.75 -4.68
CA ALA A 199 3.76 1.91 -4.87
C ALA A 199 5.07 2.64 -4.53
N THR A 200 5.13 3.96 -4.73
CA THR A 200 6.35 4.74 -4.53
C THR A 200 6.58 5.10 -3.07
N LEU A 201 5.51 5.11 -2.26
CA LEU A 201 5.63 5.18 -0.81
C LEU A 201 6.13 3.84 -0.26
N LEU A 202 5.53 2.74 -0.71
CA LEU A 202 5.87 1.40 -0.23
C LEU A 202 7.32 0.99 -0.57
N SER A 203 7.83 1.43 -1.73
CA SER A 203 9.23 1.17 -2.14
C SER A 203 10.26 1.80 -1.20
N GLN A 204 9.90 2.87 -0.49
CA GLN A 204 10.77 3.62 0.43
C GLN A 204 10.76 3.08 1.86
N LEU A 205 9.91 2.10 2.15
CA LEU A 205 9.81 1.53 3.49
C LEU A 205 10.99 0.59 3.78
N ASP A 206 11.38 0.57 5.05
CA ASP A 206 12.26 -0.46 5.58
C ASP A 206 11.65 -1.85 5.28
N PRO A 207 12.41 -2.79 4.68
CA PRO A 207 11.96 -4.16 4.42
C PRO A 207 11.39 -4.88 5.64
N ASP A 208 11.87 -4.55 6.85
CA ASP A 208 11.48 -5.15 8.12
C ASP A 208 10.32 -4.40 8.81
N ALA A 209 9.83 -3.30 8.24
CA ALA A 209 8.65 -2.61 8.74
C ALA A 209 7.44 -3.55 8.76
N THR A 210 6.63 -3.41 9.81
CA THR A 210 5.33 -4.07 9.92
C THR A 210 4.26 -3.12 9.38
N VAL A 211 3.69 -3.47 8.24
CA VAL A 211 2.74 -2.64 7.51
C VAL A 211 1.36 -3.30 7.47
N LEU A 212 0.36 -2.61 8.02
CA LEU A 212 -1.06 -2.95 7.84
C LEU A 212 -1.65 -1.95 6.85
N MET A 213 -2.45 -2.43 5.91
CA MET A 213 -3.06 -1.59 4.88
C MET A 213 -4.51 -1.97 4.67
N LYS A 214 -5.41 -0.98 4.77
CA LYS A 214 -6.79 -1.06 4.29
C LYS A 214 -6.85 -0.37 2.92
N LEU A 215 -7.45 -1.03 1.94
CA LEU A 215 -7.83 -0.44 0.66
C LEU A 215 -9.33 -0.59 0.47
N ASP A 216 -10.01 0.54 0.48
CA ASP A 216 -11.45 0.65 0.35
C ASP A 216 -11.75 1.98 -0.35
N ILE A 217 -11.47 2.03 -1.65
CA ILE A 217 -11.39 3.27 -2.43
C ILE A 217 -12.33 3.20 -3.63
N GLU A 218 -13.62 3.13 -3.35
CA GLU A 218 -14.77 3.31 -4.25
C GLU A 218 -14.51 3.28 -5.78
N GLY A 219 -13.92 2.17 -6.26
CA GLY A 219 -13.75 1.82 -7.66
C GLY A 219 -12.32 1.53 -8.10
N ALA A 220 -11.31 2.24 -7.60
CA ALA A 220 -9.95 2.16 -8.13
C ALA A 220 -9.13 0.98 -7.58
N GLU A 221 -9.72 0.14 -6.74
CA GLU A 221 -9.00 -0.90 -5.99
C GLU A 221 -8.28 -1.85 -6.92
N HIS A 222 -8.92 -2.25 -8.03
CA HIS A 222 -8.36 -3.20 -8.97
C HIS A 222 -7.06 -2.68 -9.60
N ARG A 223 -7.09 -1.45 -10.14
CA ARG A 223 -5.92 -0.83 -10.76
C ARG A 223 -4.77 -0.64 -9.76
N VAL A 224 -5.09 -0.17 -8.56
CA VAL A 224 -4.08 0.00 -7.50
C VAL A 224 -3.46 -1.34 -7.12
N ILE A 225 -4.27 -2.39 -6.94
CA ILE A 225 -3.76 -3.74 -6.65
C ILE A 225 -2.84 -4.23 -7.77
N ALA A 226 -3.21 -4.06 -9.04
CA ALA A 226 -2.35 -4.43 -10.16
C ALA A 226 -1.02 -3.67 -10.14
N ASP A 227 -1.02 -2.35 -9.93
CA ASP A 227 0.22 -1.56 -9.84
C ASP A 227 1.13 -2.06 -8.71
N LEU A 228 0.55 -2.36 -7.54
CA LEU A 228 1.31 -2.91 -6.41
C LEU A 228 1.90 -4.30 -6.68
N VAL A 229 1.15 -5.16 -7.39
CA VAL A 229 1.59 -6.51 -7.76
C VAL A 229 2.69 -6.44 -8.81
N LEU A 230 2.47 -5.69 -9.90
CA LEU A 230 3.43 -5.54 -11.00
C LEU A 230 4.71 -4.84 -10.54
N GLY A 231 4.60 -3.87 -9.64
CA GLY A 231 5.75 -3.21 -9.02
C GLY A 231 6.42 -4.04 -7.92
N GLY A 232 5.82 -5.15 -7.48
CA GLY A 232 6.31 -5.99 -6.39
C GLY A 232 6.24 -5.35 -5.00
N THR A 233 5.70 -4.13 -4.89
CA THR A 233 5.64 -3.36 -3.63
C THR A 233 4.54 -3.86 -2.70
N ILE A 234 3.57 -4.64 -3.21
CA ILE A 234 2.59 -5.36 -2.38
C ILE A 234 3.27 -6.23 -1.31
N CYS A 235 4.47 -6.74 -1.58
CA CYS A 235 5.22 -7.61 -0.68
C CYS A 235 5.84 -6.88 0.53
N ARG A 236 5.78 -5.54 0.53
CA ARG A 236 6.11 -4.73 1.71
C ARG A 236 5.00 -4.75 2.76
N VAL A 237 3.78 -5.12 2.38
CA VAL A 237 2.60 -5.13 3.25
C VAL A 237 2.52 -6.45 4.02
N ASN A 238 2.31 -6.43 5.33
CA ASN A 238 2.12 -7.64 6.14
C ASN A 238 0.65 -8.08 6.13
N VAL A 239 -0.28 -7.15 6.29
CA VAL A 239 -1.71 -7.42 6.22
C VAL A 239 -2.36 -6.45 5.26
N PHE A 240 -2.93 -7.00 4.21
CA PHE A 240 -3.65 -6.25 3.21
C PHE A 240 -5.16 -6.55 3.31
N GLY A 241 -5.88 -5.67 3.99
CA GLY A 241 -7.34 -5.66 4.02
C GLY A 241 -7.87 -4.96 2.78
N VAL A 242 -8.67 -5.66 1.98
CA VAL A 242 -9.31 -5.08 0.80
C VAL A 242 -10.82 -5.24 0.88
N GLU A 243 -11.51 -4.15 0.62
CA GLU A 243 -12.91 -4.12 0.25
C GLU A 243 -12.98 -3.74 -1.23
N SER A 244 -13.72 -4.50 -2.02
CA SER A 244 -13.72 -4.32 -3.47
C SER A 244 -15.10 -3.93 -3.91
N HIS A 245 -15.15 -2.90 -4.76
CA HIS A 245 -16.36 -2.38 -5.37
C HIS A 245 -16.44 -2.74 -6.86
N PRO A 246 -16.56 -4.03 -7.23
CA PRO A 246 -16.46 -4.47 -8.63
C PRO A 246 -17.56 -3.89 -9.52
N HIS A 247 -18.64 -3.36 -8.92
CA HIS A 247 -19.73 -2.73 -9.64
C HIS A 247 -19.43 -1.29 -10.07
N LEU A 248 -18.42 -0.62 -9.49
CA LEU A 248 -18.04 0.75 -9.83
C LEU A 248 -17.06 0.81 -11.02
N MET A 249 -16.24 -0.24 -11.20
CA MET A 249 -15.30 -0.38 -12.31
C MET A 249 -15.31 -1.81 -12.87
N ALA A 250 -16.47 -2.26 -13.36
CA ALA A 250 -16.67 -3.63 -13.85
C ALA A 250 -15.69 -4.03 -14.97
N ASP A 251 -15.34 -3.06 -15.84
CA ASP A 251 -14.41 -3.27 -16.95
C ASP A 251 -12.95 -3.41 -16.49
N ASP A 252 -12.63 -2.99 -15.26
CA ASP A 252 -11.29 -3.09 -14.67
C ASP A 252 -11.14 -4.30 -13.73
N VAL A 253 -12.16 -5.15 -13.62
CA VAL A 253 -12.08 -6.38 -12.82
C VAL A 253 -11.12 -7.36 -13.50
N HIS A 254 -10.09 -7.77 -12.76
CA HIS A 254 -9.06 -8.69 -13.22
C HIS A 254 -8.76 -9.78 -12.18
N VAL A 255 -7.84 -10.71 -12.48
CA VAL A 255 -7.54 -11.87 -11.61
C VAL A 255 -7.12 -11.49 -10.18
N PHE A 256 -6.52 -10.31 -9.98
CA PHE A 256 -6.11 -9.84 -8.65
C PHE A 256 -7.22 -9.17 -7.85
N SER A 257 -8.40 -8.98 -8.44
CA SER A 257 -9.58 -8.40 -7.79
C SER A 257 -10.21 -9.34 -6.76
N ASN A 258 -9.88 -10.64 -6.80
CA ASN A 258 -10.34 -11.60 -5.82
C ASN A 258 -9.25 -11.85 -4.76
N PRO A 259 -9.52 -11.58 -3.47
CA PRO A 259 -8.53 -11.78 -2.40
C PRO A 259 -7.97 -13.21 -2.28
N LYS A 260 -8.75 -14.24 -2.65
CA LYS A 260 -8.27 -15.62 -2.65
C LYS A 260 -7.29 -15.88 -3.78
N GLN A 261 -7.59 -15.38 -4.99
CA GLN A 261 -6.70 -15.52 -6.15
C GLN A 261 -5.41 -14.72 -5.95
N LEU A 262 -5.51 -13.51 -5.39
CA LEU A 262 -4.34 -12.71 -5.03
C LEU A 262 -3.47 -13.41 -3.99
N ASN A 263 -4.05 -13.94 -2.91
CA ASN A 263 -3.28 -14.72 -1.93
C ASN A 263 -2.59 -15.93 -2.56
N TRP A 264 -3.27 -16.66 -3.45
CA TRP A 264 -2.68 -17.80 -4.15
C TRP A 264 -1.49 -17.35 -5.00
N TYR A 265 -1.65 -16.28 -5.80
CA TYR A 265 -0.57 -15.71 -6.59
C TYR A 265 0.63 -15.30 -5.72
N LEU A 266 0.40 -14.60 -4.61
CA LEU A 266 1.46 -14.16 -3.72
C LEU A 266 2.23 -15.33 -3.07
N LYS A 267 1.56 -16.45 -2.83
CA LYS A 267 2.19 -17.64 -2.24
C LYS A 267 2.92 -18.50 -3.26
N GLU A 268 2.30 -18.75 -4.42
CA GLU A 268 2.81 -19.70 -5.40
C GLU A 268 3.79 -19.07 -6.40
N TYR A 269 3.58 -17.79 -6.76
CA TYR A 269 4.33 -17.14 -7.84
C TYR A 269 5.26 -16.03 -7.37
N ALA A 270 4.83 -15.20 -6.40
CA ALA A 270 5.66 -14.11 -5.92
C ALA A 270 6.81 -14.58 -4.99
N GLY A 271 6.83 -15.87 -4.66
CA GLY A 271 7.91 -16.55 -3.96
C GLY A 271 8.10 -16.11 -2.52
N SER A 272 9.25 -16.45 -1.94
CA SER A 272 9.55 -16.20 -0.53
C SER A 272 9.54 -14.72 -0.13
N ARG A 273 9.73 -13.80 -1.08
CA ARG A 273 9.70 -12.34 -0.87
C ARG A 273 8.37 -11.86 -0.28
N CYS A 274 7.27 -12.53 -0.59
CA CYS A 274 5.92 -12.09 -0.22
C CYS A 274 5.28 -12.96 0.87
N ASN A 275 6.06 -13.85 1.50
CA ASN A 275 5.57 -14.77 2.55
C ASN A 275 4.93 -14.07 3.75
N LYS A 276 5.35 -12.83 4.03
CA LYS A 276 4.79 -12.03 5.12
C LYS A 276 3.45 -11.37 4.77
N THR A 277 3.07 -11.31 3.49
CA THR A 277 1.90 -10.56 3.01
C THR A 277 0.65 -11.41 3.02
N TRP A 278 -0.31 -11.04 3.86
CA TRP A 278 -1.58 -11.74 4.01
C TRP A 278 -2.72 -10.87 3.52
N VAL A 279 -3.39 -11.27 2.44
CA VAL A 279 -4.54 -10.54 1.90
C VAL A 279 -5.83 -11.08 2.51
N ARG A 280 -6.75 -10.22 2.92
CA ARG A 280 -8.06 -10.63 3.45
C ARG A 280 -9.13 -9.62 3.08
N THR A 281 -10.36 -10.10 2.95
CA THR A 281 -11.53 -9.22 3.02
C THR A 281 -11.75 -8.84 4.48
N VAL A 282 -11.71 -7.54 4.79
CA VAL A 282 -11.93 -7.02 6.14
C VAL A 282 -12.95 -5.91 6.07
N ASP A 283 -14.22 -6.32 6.03
CA ASP A 283 -15.35 -5.40 6.15
C ASP A 283 -15.26 -4.63 7.48
N ASP A 284 -15.51 -3.34 7.39
CA ASP A 284 -15.07 -2.33 8.33
C ASP A 284 -16.19 -1.78 9.26
N GLU A 285 -17.43 -2.23 9.02
CA GLU A 285 -18.64 -1.80 9.74
C GLU A 285 -18.88 -2.55 11.06
N LEU A 286 -18.16 -3.65 11.35
CA LEU A 286 -18.35 -4.49 12.55
C LEU A 286 -17.09 -4.80 13.38
#